data_AF-A0A2G2A1P9-F1
#
_entry.id   AF-A0A2G2A1P9-F1
#
_cell.length_a   1.000
_cell.length_b   1.000
_cell.length_c   1.000
_cell.angle_alpha   90.00
_cell.angle_beta   90.00
_cell.angle_gamma   90.00
#
_symmetry.space_group_name_H-M   'P 1'
#
loop_
_entity.id
_entity.type
_entity.pdbx_description
1 polymer ?
#
loop_
_entity_poly.entity_id
_entity_poly.type
_entity_poly.pdbx_seq_one_letter_code
_entity_poly.pdbx_strand_id
1 'polypeptide(L)'
;MHDSTTDISLDLLGAHREPITGPIGDYKSHAFTTSIAINPLIAAAMPLLALASEIEQLESITNHQQFLESLIHEVKAFENSASQNGYRSQQILAARYILCAVIDEKVTTYQRNTPWNNNLLQTFQHEAWGGERFFIIIERAYEEANSYIDYLNSRIYA
;
A
#
# COMPACT_ATOMS: atom_id res chain seq x y z
N MET A 1 -34.75 -33.35 -3.84
CA MET A 1 -33.54 -33.13 -4.66
C MET A 1 -33.79 -31.97 -5.60
N HIS A 2 -33.74 -30.76 -5.06
CA HIS A 2 -33.40 -29.54 -5.80
C HIS A 2 -32.94 -28.54 -4.76
N ASP A 3 -31.70 -28.10 -4.94
CA ASP A 3 -30.90 -27.30 -4.02
C ASP A 3 -31.32 -25.83 -4.19
N SER A 4 -31.97 -25.27 -3.18
CA SER A 4 -32.29 -23.85 -3.10
C SER A 4 -31.23 -23.17 -2.23
N THR A 5 -30.02 -23.03 -2.77
CA THR A 5 -28.99 -22.12 -2.25
C THR A 5 -28.74 -21.00 -3.26
N THR A 6 -29.76 -20.16 -3.40
CA THR A 6 -29.63 -18.82 -3.99
C THR A 6 -29.85 -17.81 -2.86
N ASP A 7 -29.02 -16.78 -2.83
CA ASP A 7 -28.98 -15.68 -1.85
C ASP A 7 -28.43 -16.00 -0.45
N ILE A 8 -27.15 -16.39 -0.40
CA ILE A 8 -26.30 -15.93 0.71
C ILE A 8 -25.73 -14.59 0.27
N SER A 9 -26.38 -13.54 0.75
CA SER A 9 -26.13 -12.13 0.51
C SER A 9 -24.64 -11.77 0.45
N LEU A 10 -24.26 -11.11 -0.65
CA LEU A 10 -23.02 -10.32 -0.79
C LEU A 10 -22.85 -9.29 0.35
N ASP A 11 -23.89 -9.03 1.14
CA ASP A 11 -23.91 -8.09 2.26
C ASP A 11 -23.10 -8.54 3.50
N LEU A 12 -22.78 -9.83 3.65
CA LEU A 12 -22.01 -10.32 4.82
C LEU A 12 -20.49 -10.35 4.61
N LEU A 13 -20.03 -10.03 3.40
CA LEU A 13 -18.61 -9.88 3.05
C LEU A 13 -18.14 -8.43 3.01
N GLY A 14 -19.07 -7.49 3.17
CA GLY A 14 -18.85 -6.05 3.21
C GLY A 14 -18.68 -5.52 4.63
N ALA A 15 -17.61 -5.92 5.33
CA ALA A 15 -17.02 -4.93 6.22
C ALA A 15 -16.46 -3.86 5.27
N HIS A 16 -17.21 -2.78 5.03
CA HIS A 16 -16.73 -1.59 4.36
C HIS A 16 -15.53 -1.07 5.16
N ARG A 17 -14.34 -1.50 4.76
CA ARG A 17 -13.08 -1.09 5.36
C ARG A 17 -12.54 0.04 4.53
N GLU A 18 -12.71 1.22 5.06
CA GLU A 18 -12.07 2.42 4.57
C GLU A 18 -10.57 2.39 4.95
N PRO A 19 -9.71 3.09 4.19
CA PRO A 19 -8.36 3.37 4.66
C PRO A 19 -8.42 3.95 6.08
N ILE A 20 -7.32 3.85 6.83
CA ILE A 20 -7.27 4.27 8.25
C ILE A 20 -7.58 5.78 8.42
N THR A 21 -7.69 6.49 7.30
CA THR A 21 -8.24 7.85 7.14
C THR A 21 -9.72 7.93 7.54
N GLY A 22 -10.04 7.75 8.82
CA GLY A 22 -11.23 8.30 9.46
C GLY A 22 -11.16 9.84 9.52
N PRO A 23 -12.25 10.54 9.92
CA PRO A 23 -12.45 11.95 9.61
C PRO A 23 -11.35 12.85 10.20
N ILE A 24 -10.56 13.44 9.29
CA ILE A 24 -9.64 14.57 9.50
C ILE A 24 -8.52 14.30 10.53
N GLY A 25 -7.66 13.33 10.23
CA GLY A 25 -6.27 13.40 10.69
C GLY A 25 -5.43 14.11 9.63
N ASP A 26 -4.82 15.26 9.96
CA ASP A 26 -3.88 15.97 9.09
C ASP A 26 -2.54 15.22 8.99
N TYR A 27 -2.55 13.98 8.47
CA TYR A 27 -1.34 13.21 8.21
C TYR A 27 -0.66 13.79 6.97
N LYS A 28 0.42 14.54 7.16
CA LYS A 28 1.27 15.09 6.10
C LYS A 28 2.64 14.41 6.18
N SER A 29 3.21 14.04 5.04
CA SER A 29 4.55 13.47 5.01
C SER A 29 5.55 14.42 5.68
N HIS A 30 6.38 13.88 6.57
CA HIS A 30 7.48 14.61 7.18
C HIS A 30 8.74 14.60 6.31
N ALA A 31 8.84 13.69 5.34
CA ALA A 31 9.98 13.63 4.44
C ALA A 31 9.91 14.76 3.38
N PHE A 32 8.88 14.78 2.54
CA PHE A 32 8.58 15.89 1.61
C PHE A 32 7.24 15.66 0.88
N THR A 33 6.77 16.65 0.13
CA THR A 33 5.63 16.51 -0.80
C THR A 33 6.08 16.79 -2.23
N THR A 34 5.69 15.95 -3.19
CA THR A 34 5.98 16.20 -4.62
C THR A 34 4.75 16.76 -5.32
N SER A 35 4.93 17.72 -6.22
CA SER A 35 3.87 18.29 -7.06
C SER A 35 3.96 17.91 -8.54
N ILE A 36 4.98 17.12 -8.93
CA ILE A 36 5.38 16.89 -10.34
C ILE A 36 5.17 15.45 -10.83
N ALA A 37 4.52 14.56 -10.07
CA ALA A 37 4.23 13.22 -10.58
C ALA A 37 3.03 13.23 -11.55
N ILE A 38 3.20 12.59 -12.71
CA ILE A 38 2.11 12.34 -13.68
C ILE A 38 0.98 11.49 -13.05
N ASN A 39 1.29 10.76 -11.97
CA ASN A 39 0.35 9.95 -11.20
C ASN A 39 0.35 10.39 -9.72
N PRO A 40 -0.76 10.97 -9.21
CA PRO A 40 -0.87 11.43 -7.82
C PRO A 40 -0.62 10.33 -6.76
N LEU A 41 -0.87 9.06 -7.08
CA LEU A 41 -0.53 7.94 -6.19
C LEU A 41 0.97 7.74 -6.06
N ILE A 42 1.71 7.88 -7.17
CA ILE A 42 3.17 7.83 -7.17
C ILE A 42 3.71 9.02 -6.38
N ALA A 43 3.13 10.22 -6.57
CA ALA A 43 3.47 11.40 -5.78
C ALA A 43 3.35 11.17 -4.28
N ALA A 44 2.24 10.57 -3.84
CA ALA A 44 2.00 10.23 -2.44
C ALA A 44 3.00 9.19 -1.91
N ALA A 45 3.49 8.28 -2.76
CA ALA A 45 4.42 7.23 -2.40
C ALA A 45 5.90 7.66 -2.40
N MET A 46 6.24 8.78 -3.07
CA MET A 46 7.63 9.25 -3.19
C MET A 46 8.38 9.39 -1.86
N PRO A 47 7.79 9.92 -0.77
CA PRO A 47 8.42 9.95 0.55
C PRO A 47 8.93 8.60 1.03
N LEU A 48 8.09 7.57 0.93
CA LEU A 48 8.40 6.21 1.35
C LEU A 48 9.48 5.58 0.46
N LEU A 49 9.46 5.86 -0.84
CA LEU A 49 10.48 5.38 -1.78
C LEU A 49 11.84 6.06 -1.58
N ALA A 50 11.85 7.34 -1.23
CA ALA A 50 13.07 8.05 -0.85
C ALA A 50 13.67 7.46 0.43
N LEU A 51 12.85 7.26 1.47
CA LEU A 51 13.27 6.59 2.71
C LEU A 51 13.82 5.19 2.45
N ALA A 52 13.18 4.41 1.57
CA ALA A 52 13.68 3.09 1.17
C ALA A 52 15.09 3.14 0.56
N SER A 53 15.42 4.22 -0.16
CA SER A 53 16.73 4.43 -0.77
C SER A 53 17.77 4.93 0.23
N GLU A 54 17.34 5.69 1.25
CA GLU A 54 18.20 6.22 2.30
C GLU A 54 18.59 5.17 3.35
N ILE A 55 17.76 4.13 3.56
CA ILE A 55 18.04 3.06 4.54
C ILE A 55 19.42 2.43 4.33
N GLU A 56 19.83 2.22 3.09
CA GLU A 56 21.14 1.63 2.76
C GLU A 56 22.33 2.55 3.12
N GLN A 57 22.07 3.85 3.32
CA GLN A 57 23.07 4.87 3.63
C GLN A 57 23.15 5.21 5.13
N LEU A 58 22.25 4.66 5.95
CA LEU A 58 22.25 4.91 7.39
C LEU A 58 23.51 4.32 8.04
N GLU A 59 24.18 5.08 8.90
CA GLU A 59 25.35 4.59 9.65
C GLU A 59 24.95 3.55 10.72
N SER A 60 23.82 3.76 11.39
CA SER A 60 23.21 2.77 12.28
C SER A 60 21.74 3.10 12.53
N ILE A 61 20.90 2.08 12.75
CA ILE A 61 19.55 2.25 13.30
C ILE A 61 19.64 2.05 14.81
N THR A 62 19.80 3.13 15.56
CA THR A 62 20.03 3.07 17.02
C THR A 62 18.76 2.81 17.82
N ASN A 63 17.59 3.25 17.32
CA ASN A 63 16.29 3.06 17.98
C ASN A 63 15.26 2.49 16.99
N HIS A 64 15.09 1.17 17.01
CA HIS A 64 14.15 0.46 16.13
C HIS A 64 12.70 0.93 16.30
N GLN A 65 12.27 1.19 17.53
CA GLN A 65 10.87 1.57 17.79
C GLN A 65 10.56 2.93 17.19
N GLN A 66 11.43 3.93 17.43
CA GLN A 66 11.25 5.27 16.89
C GLN A 66 11.33 5.29 15.35
N PHE A 67 12.20 4.46 14.78
CA PHE A 67 12.29 4.28 13.33
C PHE A 67 11.00 3.67 12.76
N LEU A 68 10.48 2.60 13.39
CA LEU A 68 9.21 1.99 13.01
C LEU A 68 8.02 2.97 13.14
N GLU A 69 7.94 3.73 14.23
CA GLU A 69 6.90 4.76 14.43
C GLU A 69 6.94 5.82 13.32
N SER A 70 8.15 6.23 12.89
CA SER A 70 8.33 7.18 11.78
C SER A 70 7.85 6.59 10.45
N LEU A 71 8.17 5.32 10.17
CA LEU A 71 7.69 4.62 8.98
C LEU A 71 6.16 4.44 8.98
N ILE A 72 5.57 4.09 10.13
CA ILE A 72 4.12 4.00 10.29
C ILE A 72 3.45 5.34 9.99
N HIS A 73 4.05 6.44 10.46
CA HIS A 73 3.55 7.78 10.18
C HIS A 73 3.54 8.08 8.68
N GLU A 74 4.64 7.79 7.97
CA GLU A 74 4.72 8.03 6.53
C GLU A 74 3.75 7.16 5.72
N VAL A 75 3.52 5.92 6.14
CA VAL A 75 2.48 5.06 5.54
C VAL A 75 1.09 5.67 5.72
N LYS A 76 0.76 6.20 6.91
CA LYS A 76 -0.52 6.89 7.13
C LYS A 76 -0.64 8.18 6.32
N ALA A 77 0.46 8.92 6.16
CA ALA A 77 0.49 10.12 5.31
C ALA A 77 0.26 9.77 3.83
N PHE A 78 0.84 8.67 3.35
CA PHE A 78 0.57 8.12 2.02
C PHE A 78 -0.92 7.80 1.84
N GLU A 79 -1.53 7.03 2.76
CA GLU A 79 -2.96 6.68 2.66
C GLU A 79 -3.85 7.91 2.65
N ASN A 80 -3.56 8.90 3.50
CA ASN A 80 -4.29 10.17 3.56
C ASN A 80 -4.19 10.94 2.25
N SER A 81 -2.98 11.07 1.69
CA SER A 81 -2.78 11.74 0.42
C SER A 81 -3.48 11.00 -0.73
N ALA A 82 -3.40 9.68 -0.79
CA ALA A 82 -4.07 8.88 -1.81
C ALA A 82 -5.60 8.98 -1.70
N SER A 83 -6.14 8.94 -0.48
CA SER A 83 -7.57 9.15 -0.20
C SER A 83 -8.04 10.53 -0.67
N GLN A 84 -7.29 11.60 -0.34
CA GLN A 84 -7.59 12.97 -0.78
C GLN A 84 -7.54 13.15 -2.31
N ASN A 85 -6.74 12.34 -3.01
CA ASN A 85 -6.68 12.32 -4.47
C ASN A 85 -7.77 11.43 -5.11
N GLY A 86 -8.69 10.86 -4.33
CA GLY A 86 -9.84 10.11 -4.82
C GLY A 86 -9.56 8.66 -5.21
N TYR A 87 -8.43 8.08 -4.80
CA TYR A 87 -8.16 6.66 -5.03
C TYR A 87 -9.08 5.78 -4.18
N ARG A 88 -9.49 4.65 -4.74
CA ARG A 88 -10.35 3.69 -4.04
C ARG A 88 -9.57 2.97 -2.94
N SER A 89 -10.25 2.61 -1.86
CA SER A 89 -9.70 1.90 -0.70
C SER A 89 -8.89 0.65 -1.11
N GLN A 90 -9.35 -0.12 -2.10
CA GLN A 90 -8.60 -1.29 -2.58
C GLN A 90 -7.25 -0.92 -3.23
N GLN A 91 -7.18 0.19 -3.97
CA GLN A 91 -5.95 0.65 -4.61
C GLN A 91 -4.94 1.15 -3.58
N ILE A 92 -5.43 1.88 -2.56
CA ILE A 92 -4.61 2.40 -1.46
C ILE A 92 -4.01 1.24 -0.66
N LEU A 93 -4.83 0.26 -0.28
CA LEU A 93 -4.38 -0.92 0.45
C LEU A 93 -3.38 -1.76 -0.35
N ALA A 94 -3.58 -1.89 -1.66
CA ALA A 94 -2.65 -2.60 -2.51
C ALA A 94 -1.28 -1.91 -2.58
N ALA A 95 -1.28 -0.60 -2.82
CA ALA A 95 -0.05 0.19 -2.84
C ALA A 95 0.66 0.19 -1.48
N ARG A 96 -0.08 0.31 -0.36
CA ARG A 96 0.46 0.19 1.00
C ARG A 96 1.23 -1.11 1.19
N TYR A 97 0.65 -2.25 0.80
CA TYR A 97 1.31 -3.54 0.96
C TYR A 97 2.65 -3.57 0.22
N ILE A 98 2.67 -3.13 -1.04
CA ILE A 98 3.89 -3.11 -1.86
C ILE A 98 4.96 -2.23 -1.17
N LEU A 99 4.57 -1.04 -0.70
CA LEU A 99 5.49 -0.13 -0.01
C LEU A 99 6.03 -0.74 1.29
N CYS A 100 5.18 -1.36 2.11
CA CYS A 100 5.61 -2.04 3.33
C CYS A 100 6.58 -3.19 3.02
N ALA A 101 6.28 -4.01 2.00
CA ALA A 101 7.13 -5.13 1.61
C ALA A 101 8.53 -4.66 1.14
N VAL A 102 8.58 -3.63 0.30
CA VAL A 102 9.83 -3.05 -0.20
C VAL A 102 10.67 -2.50 0.96
N ILE A 103 10.05 -1.73 1.87
CA ILE A 103 10.77 -1.16 3.02
C ILE A 103 11.25 -2.25 3.97
N ASP A 104 10.41 -3.24 4.30
CA ASP A 104 10.79 -4.33 5.20
C ASP A 104 11.95 -5.15 4.63
N GLU A 105 11.99 -5.39 3.31
CA GLU A 105 13.12 -6.06 2.65
C GLU A 105 14.40 -5.22 2.74
N LYS A 106 14.30 -3.90 2.52
CA LYS A 106 15.46 -2.98 2.63
C LYS A 106 16.01 -2.95 4.05
N VAL A 107 15.15 -2.86 5.06
CA VAL A 107 15.58 -2.87 6.47
C VAL A 107 16.18 -4.23 6.83
N THR A 108 15.56 -5.33 6.41
CA THR A 108 16.09 -6.69 6.66
C THR A 108 17.47 -6.88 6.03
N THR A 109 17.67 -6.40 4.81
CA THR A 109 18.96 -6.48 4.09
C THR A 109 20.04 -5.65 4.77
N TYR A 110 19.67 -4.46 5.26
CA TYR A 110 20.56 -3.60 6.04
C TYR A 110 20.94 -4.25 7.37
N GLN A 111 19.98 -4.82 8.09
CA GLN A 111 20.15 -5.45 9.41
C GLN A 111 20.57 -6.93 9.34
N ARG A 112 21.60 -7.27 8.56
CA ARG A 112 22.03 -8.67 8.29
C ARG A 112 22.08 -9.60 9.52
N ASN A 113 22.40 -9.06 10.70
CA ASN A 113 22.63 -9.81 11.93
C ASN A 113 21.58 -9.55 13.02
N THR A 114 20.59 -8.68 12.78
CA THR A 114 19.56 -8.34 13.78
C THR A 114 18.18 -8.52 13.16
N PRO A 115 17.31 -9.36 13.75
CA PRO A 115 15.99 -9.58 13.19
C PRO A 115 15.15 -8.30 13.29
N TRP A 116 14.56 -7.90 12.17
CA TRP A 116 13.58 -6.82 12.08
C TRP A 116 12.23 -7.30 12.64
N ASN A 117 12.11 -7.30 13.97
CA ASN A 117 10.90 -7.69 14.70
C ASN A 117 9.89 -6.52 14.71
N ASN A 118 8.59 -6.83 14.56
CA ASN A 118 7.51 -5.84 14.44
C ASN A 118 7.65 -4.99 13.16
N ASN A 119 7.79 -5.67 12.03
CA ASN A 119 7.95 -5.03 10.73
C ASN A 119 6.65 -4.38 10.21
N LEU A 120 6.72 -3.55 9.16
CA LEU A 120 5.56 -2.81 8.67
C LEU A 120 4.45 -3.75 8.19
N LEU A 121 4.80 -4.83 7.48
CA LEU A 121 3.84 -5.83 7.07
C LEU A 121 3.13 -6.44 8.28
N GLN A 122 3.82 -6.80 9.36
CA GLN A 122 3.20 -7.28 10.59
C GLN A 122 2.31 -6.19 11.20
N THR A 123 2.78 -4.95 11.33
CA THR A 123 1.97 -3.86 11.90
C THR A 123 0.66 -3.66 11.15
N PHE A 124 0.67 -3.72 9.82
CA PHE A 124 -0.51 -3.47 9.00
C PHE A 124 -1.27 -4.73 8.54
N GLN A 125 -0.71 -5.94 8.67
CA GLN A 125 -1.39 -7.22 8.35
C GLN A 125 -2.12 -7.81 9.55
N HIS A 126 -1.68 -7.55 10.79
CA HIS A 126 -2.46 -7.93 11.98
C HIS A 126 -3.83 -7.23 12.03
N GLU A 127 -4.08 -6.24 11.17
CA GLU A 127 -5.40 -5.68 10.85
C GLU A 127 -6.23 -6.62 9.94
N ALA A 128 -6.34 -7.90 10.31
CA ALA A 128 -7.21 -8.92 9.68
C ALA A 128 -7.32 -8.86 8.14
N TRP A 129 -6.22 -9.05 7.42
CA TRP A 129 -6.24 -9.43 6.01
C TRP A 129 -5.43 -10.72 5.83
N GLY A 130 -6.08 -11.81 5.43
CA GLY A 130 -5.41 -12.98 4.89
C GLY A 130 -4.82 -12.63 3.52
N GLY A 131 -3.53 -12.92 3.32
CA GLY A 131 -2.75 -12.48 2.16
C GLY A 131 -3.31 -12.84 0.77
N GLU A 132 -4.26 -13.77 0.71
CA GLU A 132 -4.86 -14.30 -0.52
C GLU A 132 -5.71 -13.26 -1.28
N ARG A 133 -6.33 -12.29 -0.58
CA ARG A 133 -7.17 -11.26 -1.24
C ARG A 133 -6.38 -10.12 -1.89
N PHE A 134 -5.17 -9.85 -1.41
CA PHE A 134 -4.31 -8.81 -1.98
C PHE A 134 -3.82 -9.21 -3.38
N PHE A 135 -3.38 -10.47 -3.55
CA PHE A 135 -2.96 -10.98 -4.86
C PHE A 135 -4.10 -10.97 -5.87
N ILE A 136 -5.33 -11.33 -5.46
CA ILE A 136 -6.51 -11.26 -6.33
C ILE A 136 -6.80 -9.81 -6.78
N ILE A 137 -6.58 -8.82 -5.91
CA ILE A 137 -6.77 -7.40 -6.27
C ILE A 137 -5.71 -6.95 -7.28
N ILE A 138 -4.44 -7.32 -7.07
CA ILE A 138 -3.36 -7.02 -8.02
C ILE A 138 -3.59 -7.72 -9.35
N GLU A 139 -3.96 -9.00 -9.33
CA GLU A 139 -4.23 -9.80 -10.52
C GLU A 139 -5.34 -9.16 -11.36
N ARG A 140 -6.46 -8.77 -10.73
CA ARG A 140 -7.54 -8.04 -11.41
C ARG A 140 -7.12 -6.67 -11.94
N ALA A 141 -6.32 -5.91 -11.18
CA ALA A 141 -5.82 -4.62 -11.63
C ALA A 141 -4.86 -4.76 -12.83
N TYR A 142 -4.07 -5.83 -12.86
CA TYR A 142 -3.19 -6.17 -13.96
C TYR A 142 -3.99 -6.62 -15.20
N GLU A 143 -5.04 -7.42 -15.03
CA GLU A 143 -5.96 -7.83 -16.10
C GLU A 143 -6.68 -6.63 -16.73
N GLU A 144 -7.18 -5.69 -15.92
CA GLU A 144 -7.79 -4.44 -16.41
C GLU A 144 -6.77 -3.57 -17.16
N ALA A 145 -5.56 -3.42 -16.63
CA ALA A 145 -4.51 -2.64 -17.28
C ALA A 145 -4.10 -3.24 -18.64
N ASN A 146 -3.94 -4.57 -18.72
CA ASN A 146 -3.65 -5.25 -19.98
C ASN A 146 -4.79 -5.10 -20.98
N SER A 147 -6.05 -5.25 -20.54
CA SER A 147 -7.21 -5.07 -21.41
C SER A 147 -7.25 -3.64 -22.00
N TYR A 148 -6.84 -2.64 -21.22
CA TYR A 148 -6.77 -1.25 -21.68
C TYR A 148 -5.61 -1.02 -22.66
N ILE A 149 -4.43 -1.64 -22.42
CA ILE A 149 -3.30 -1.62 -23.35
C ILE A 149 -3.66 -2.30 -24.67
N ASP A 150 -4.34 -3.46 -24.63
CA ASP A 150 -4.80 -4.19 -25.80
C ASP A 150 -5.81 -3.36 -26.61
N TYR A 151 -6.71 -2.66 -25.94
CA TYR A 151 -7.61 -1.70 -26.58
C TYR A 151 -6.86 -0.57 -27.29
N LEU A 152 -5.88 0.06 -26.62
CA LEU A 152 -5.07 1.12 -27.23
C LEU A 152 -4.28 0.61 -28.43
N ASN A 153 -3.63 -0.55 -28.31
CA ASN A 153 -2.91 -1.18 -29.41
C ASN A 153 -3.84 -1.47 -30.60
N SER A 154 -5.05 -1.99 -30.36
CA SER A 154 -6.01 -2.25 -31.42
C SER A 154 -6.45 -1.00 -32.19
N ARG A 155 -6.39 0.19 -31.57
CA ARG A 155 -6.70 1.48 -32.24
C ARG A 155 -5.50 2.14 -32.91
N ILE A 156 -4.27 1.82 -32.49
CA ILE A 156 -3.05 2.40 -33.06
C ILE A 156 -2.57 1.60 -34.27
N TYR A 157 -2.78 0.28 -34.28
CA TYR A 157 -2.40 -0.61 -35.38
C TYR A 157 -3.54 -0.91 -36.39
N ALA A 158 -4.63 -0.14 -36.34
CA ALA A 158 -5.73 -0.15 -37.32
C ALA A 158 -5.68 1.09 -38.21
#